data_AF-A0ABD5SL75-F1
#
_entry.id   AF-A0ABD5SL75-F1
#
_cell.length_a   1.000
_cell.length_b   1.000
_cell.length_c   1.000
_cell.angle_alpha   90.00
_cell.angle_beta   90.00
_cell.angle_gamma   90.00
#
_symmetry.space_group_name_H-M   'P 1'
#
loop_
_entity.id
_entity.type
_entity.pdbx_description
1 polymer ?
#
loop_
_entity_poly.entity_id
_entity_poly.type
_entity_poly.pdbx_seq_one_letter_code
_entity_poly.pdbx_strand_id
1 'polypeptide(L)'
;MADAFSVNRRENYVHSAVSDTTGHGGDVFETLGYFAPDAEFNLYRVIAENGRTRRGDLVQAIADASRHGLDFLNVSVGIAHHEEDDYDCGGHCRVADEARLAIEDGLILVSAAGNRRQDDPLAVNCPARVDNAIGVGGFVSHCRSDLIESDASGQYWVRNEGLQGPFCGQQGCSPDRSCAEHRYEKPWSGNVAFRNAIPDVLAPVHHPVDSQGTPLLQSGTSFAAPIVCGILVAIAGDLLELGVNPTSAEFQTAVTQGAAALDEGEIGKFQAGETWDLLQEMSSSTS
;
A
#
# COMPACT_ATOMS: atom_id res chain seq x y z
N MET A 1 -19.51 8.02 -14.60
CA MET A 1 -18.34 8.92 -14.67
C MET A 1 -17.61 8.59 -15.95
N ALA A 2 -17.50 9.54 -16.88
CA ALA A 2 -16.61 9.38 -18.03
C ALA A 2 -15.17 9.24 -17.51
N ASP A 3 -14.38 8.37 -18.15
CA ASP A 3 -13.15 7.75 -17.63
C ASP A 3 -12.21 8.75 -16.92
N ALA A 4 -12.24 8.75 -15.57
CA ALA A 4 -11.39 9.61 -14.75
C ALA A 4 -9.91 9.20 -14.79
N PHE A 5 -9.60 8.02 -15.29
CA PHE A 5 -8.27 7.43 -15.31
C PHE A 5 -7.97 6.81 -16.67
N SER A 6 -6.73 6.95 -17.15
CA SER A 6 -6.27 6.30 -18.38
C SER A 6 -6.00 4.82 -18.12
N VAL A 7 -6.82 3.92 -18.67
CA VAL A 7 -6.57 2.46 -18.55
C VAL A 7 -6.19 1.90 -19.91
N ASN A 8 -4.92 1.52 -20.06
CA ASN A 8 -4.39 0.96 -21.30
C ASN A 8 -4.74 -0.53 -21.43
N ARG A 9 -4.64 -1.30 -20.35
CA ARG A 9 -4.82 -2.75 -20.39
C ARG A 9 -5.62 -3.31 -19.22
N ARG A 10 -6.31 -4.43 -19.49
CA ARG A 10 -6.94 -5.28 -18.49
C ARG A 10 -6.62 -6.74 -18.80
N GLU A 11 -5.96 -7.44 -17.89
CA GLU A 11 -5.64 -8.86 -17.97
C GLU A 11 -6.37 -9.64 -16.87
N ASN A 12 -6.82 -10.86 -17.19
CA ASN A 12 -7.57 -11.69 -16.26
C ASN A 12 -6.96 -13.09 -16.13
N TYR A 13 -6.44 -13.41 -14.94
CA TYR A 13 -5.78 -14.68 -14.65
C TYR A 13 -6.68 -15.66 -13.90
N VAL A 14 -7.89 -15.23 -13.53
CA VAL A 14 -8.84 -16.09 -12.81
C VAL A 14 -9.94 -16.60 -13.72
N HIS A 15 -10.30 -17.85 -13.53
CA HIS A 15 -11.39 -18.48 -14.28
C HIS A 15 -12.75 -18.11 -13.66
N SER A 16 -13.16 -16.85 -13.80
CA SER A 16 -14.47 -16.36 -13.38
C SER A 16 -15.02 -15.37 -14.41
N ALA A 17 -16.32 -15.51 -14.71
CA ALA A 17 -17.05 -14.64 -15.64
C ALA A 17 -17.51 -13.32 -14.98
N VAL A 18 -17.47 -13.23 -13.64
CA VAL A 18 -17.81 -12.01 -12.92
C VAL A 18 -16.62 -11.06 -12.98
N SER A 19 -16.81 -9.82 -13.46
CA SER A 19 -15.72 -8.85 -13.68
C SER A 19 -15.16 -8.26 -12.39
N ASP A 20 -16.00 -8.11 -11.36
CA ASP A 20 -15.60 -7.68 -10.01
C ASP A 20 -16.05 -8.72 -8.98
N THR A 21 -15.09 -9.28 -8.26
CA THR A 21 -15.32 -10.41 -7.35
C THR A 21 -15.64 -9.96 -5.93
N THR A 22 -15.03 -8.86 -5.49
CA THR A 22 -14.98 -8.49 -4.08
C THR A 22 -15.11 -6.99 -3.83
N GLY A 23 -15.10 -6.15 -4.87
CA GLY A 23 -14.98 -4.68 -4.75
C GLY A 23 -13.55 -4.20 -4.45
N HIS A 24 -12.75 -5.04 -3.78
CA HIS A 24 -11.41 -4.72 -3.30
C HIS A 24 -10.47 -4.15 -4.37
N GLY A 25 -10.47 -4.74 -5.57
CA GLY A 25 -9.63 -4.25 -6.67
C GLY A 25 -10.03 -2.85 -7.16
N GLY A 26 -11.33 -2.55 -7.11
CA GLY A 26 -11.87 -1.21 -7.41
C GLY A 26 -11.44 -0.18 -6.36
N ASP A 27 -11.56 -0.52 -5.08
CA ASP A 27 -11.14 0.33 -3.96
C ASP A 27 -9.64 0.67 -4.02
N VAL A 28 -8.80 -0.33 -4.30
CA VAL A 28 -7.35 -0.16 -4.46
C VAL A 28 -7.04 0.73 -5.66
N PHE A 29 -7.72 0.50 -6.79
CA PHE A 29 -7.53 1.28 -8.02
C PHE A 29 -7.95 2.74 -7.83
N GLU A 30 -9.08 3.01 -7.19
CA GLU A 30 -9.54 4.36 -6.87
C GLU A 30 -8.57 5.09 -5.96
N THR A 31 -8.06 4.42 -4.92
CA THR A 31 -7.05 4.98 -4.02
C THR A 31 -5.78 5.36 -4.78
N LEU A 32 -5.26 4.47 -5.64
CA LEU A 32 -4.05 4.73 -6.41
C LEU A 32 -4.27 5.88 -7.40
N GLY A 33 -5.41 5.89 -8.09
CA GLY A 33 -5.80 6.95 -9.01
C GLY A 33 -5.96 8.31 -8.36
N TYR A 34 -6.35 8.38 -7.08
CA TYR A 34 -6.41 9.63 -6.35
C TYR A 34 -5.02 10.28 -6.18
N PHE A 35 -3.99 9.49 -5.91
CA PHE A 35 -2.62 9.99 -5.71
C PHE A 35 -1.81 10.11 -7.00
N ALA A 36 -2.18 9.36 -8.05
CA ALA A 36 -1.54 9.39 -9.37
C ALA A 36 -2.58 9.55 -10.49
N PRO A 37 -3.29 10.70 -10.56
CA PRO A 37 -4.40 10.89 -11.50
C PRO A 37 -3.96 10.88 -12.97
N ASP A 38 -2.73 11.28 -13.25
CA ASP A 38 -2.18 11.38 -14.61
C ASP A 38 -1.47 10.10 -15.08
N ALA A 39 -1.44 9.05 -14.25
CA ALA A 39 -0.83 7.79 -14.60
C ALA A 39 -1.66 7.00 -15.63
N GLU A 40 -0.97 6.18 -16.43
CA GLU A 40 -1.60 5.14 -17.24
C GLU A 40 -1.63 3.82 -16.47
N PHE A 41 -2.80 3.19 -16.41
CA PHE A 41 -3.02 2.01 -15.59
C PHE A 41 -3.17 0.73 -16.43
N ASN A 42 -2.51 -0.32 -15.95
CA ASN A 42 -2.70 -1.69 -16.41
C ASN A 42 -3.25 -2.54 -15.26
N LEU A 43 -4.42 -3.15 -15.46
CA LEU A 43 -5.14 -3.87 -14.41
C LEU A 43 -4.96 -5.38 -14.57
N TYR A 44 -4.36 -6.05 -13.58
CA TYR A 44 -4.11 -7.49 -13.58
C TYR A 44 -4.96 -8.19 -12.52
N ARG A 45 -6.02 -8.89 -12.94
CA ARG A 45 -6.93 -9.56 -12.00
C ARG A 45 -6.41 -10.94 -11.60
N VAL A 46 -6.12 -11.09 -10.31
CA VAL A 46 -5.56 -12.33 -9.73
C VAL A 46 -6.38 -12.92 -8.57
N ILE A 47 -7.50 -12.29 -8.19
CA ILE A 47 -8.39 -12.75 -7.12
C ILE A 47 -9.70 -13.29 -7.72
N ALA A 48 -10.06 -14.51 -7.34
CA ALA A 48 -11.31 -15.17 -7.73
C ALA A 48 -12.45 -14.81 -6.77
N GLU A 49 -13.68 -15.22 -7.10
CA GLU A 49 -14.90 -14.95 -6.31
C GLU A 49 -14.83 -15.38 -4.84
N ASN A 50 -13.97 -16.36 -4.53
CA ASN A 50 -13.74 -16.81 -3.15
C ASN A 50 -12.82 -15.89 -2.33
N GLY A 51 -12.40 -14.74 -2.88
CA GLY A 51 -11.50 -13.79 -2.22
C GLY A 51 -10.07 -14.31 -2.04
N ARG A 52 -9.67 -15.32 -2.83
CA ARG A 52 -8.33 -15.91 -2.79
C ARG A 52 -7.66 -15.77 -4.14
N THR A 53 -6.35 -15.58 -4.09
CA THR A 53 -5.47 -15.65 -5.27
C THR A 53 -4.75 -17.00 -5.29
N ARG A 54 -4.50 -17.53 -6.49
CA ARG A 54 -3.63 -18.70 -6.68
C ARG A 54 -2.21 -18.21 -6.96
N ARG A 55 -1.22 -18.91 -6.41
CA ARG A 55 0.19 -18.58 -6.60
C ARG A 55 0.58 -18.43 -8.07
N GLY A 56 0.12 -19.35 -8.94
CA GLY A 56 0.41 -19.29 -10.37
C GLY A 56 -0.20 -18.07 -11.07
N ASP A 57 -1.39 -17.63 -10.66
CA ASP A 57 -2.04 -16.45 -11.23
C ASP A 57 -1.26 -15.18 -10.88
N LEU A 58 -0.80 -15.07 -9.63
CA LEU A 58 0.01 -13.94 -9.18
C LEU A 58 1.39 -13.90 -9.86
N VAL A 59 2.07 -15.06 -9.97
CA VAL A 59 3.34 -15.17 -10.70
C VAL A 59 3.18 -14.72 -12.15
N GLN A 60 2.17 -15.24 -12.87
CA GLN A 60 1.96 -14.87 -14.26
C GLN A 60 1.64 -13.36 -14.41
N ALA A 61 0.84 -12.80 -13.51
CA ALA A 61 0.53 -11.38 -13.52
C ALA A 61 1.76 -10.48 -13.32
N ILE A 62 2.68 -10.85 -12.40
CA ILE A 62 3.94 -10.11 -12.20
C ILE A 62 4.83 -10.23 -13.46
N ALA A 63 4.96 -11.43 -14.01
CA ALA A 63 5.74 -11.68 -15.23
C ALA A 63 5.24 -10.84 -16.42
N ASP A 64 3.91 -10.79 -16.60
CA ASP A 64 3.29 -10.02 -17.67
C ASP A 64 3.38 -8.51 -17.39
N ALA A 65 3.28 -8.07 -16.13
CA ALA A 65 3.50 -6.67 -15.75
C ALA A 65 4.91 -6.19 -16.13
N SER A 66 5.95 -6.97 -15.82
CA SER A 66 7.32 -6.67 -16.26
C SER A 66 7.43 -6.64 -17.79
N ARG A 67 6.92 -7.67 -18.48
CA ARG A 67 6.97 -7.74 -19.96
C ARG A 67 6.23 -6.59 -20.66
N HIS A 68 5.17 -6.08 -20.04
CA HIS A 68 4.44 -4.92 -20.54
C HIS A 68 5.14 -3.59 -20.28
N GLY A 69 6.31 -3.60 -19.62
CA GLY A 69 7.13 -2.42 -19.38
C GLY A 69 6.49 -1.44 -18.41
N LEU A 70 5.84 -1.94 -17.34
CA LEU A 70 5.36 -1.07 -16.26
C LEU A 70 6.55 -0.47 -15.51
N ASP A 71 6.42 0.81 -15.12
CA ASP A 71 7.38 1.46 -14.22
C ASP A 71 7.12 1.06 -12.76
N PHE A 72 5.85 1.02 -12.36
CA PHE A 72 5.40 0.68 -11.00
C PHE A 72 4.39 -0.46 -11.00
N LEU A 73 4.47 -1.34 -9.99
CA LEU A 73 3.47 -2.37 -9.73
C LEU A 73 3.03 -2.36 -8.26
N ASN A 74 1.78 -1.96 -8.02
CA ASN A 74 1.12 -2.13 -6.73
C ASN A 74 0.55 -3.55 -6.59
N VAL A 75 0.95 -4.25 -5.53
CA VAL A 75 0.49 -5.60 -5.19
C VAL A 75 -0.19 -5.60 -3.81
N SER A 76 -1.48 -5.25 -3.79
CA SER A 76 -2.33 -5.23 -2.58
C SER A 76 -2.89 -6.60 -2.19
N VAL A 77 -2.19 -7.68 -2.54
CA VAL A 77 -2.50 -9.07 -2.21
C VAL A 77 -1.20 -9.82 -1.93
N GLY A 78 -1.22 -10.79 -1.02
CA GLY A 78 -0.01 -11.54 -0.69
C GLY A 78 -0.26 -13.04 -0.62
N ILE A 79 0.79 -13.81 -0.91
CA ILE A 79 0.81 -15.24 -0.63
C ILE A 79 1.69 -15.47 0.60
N ALA A 80 1.12 -16.17 1.57
CA ALA A 80 1.86 -16.70 2.71
C ALA A 80 3.06 -17.53 2.23
N HIS A 81 4.22 -17.33 2.85
CA HIS A 81 5.47 -17.96 2.43
C HIS A 81 5.72 -19.34 3.05
N HIS A 82 4.83 -19.80 3.94
CA HIS A 82 4.82 -21.16 4.43
C HIS A 82 3.89 -22.02 3.57
N GLU A 83 4.46 -23.01 2.87
CA GLU A 83 3.68 -24.06 2.19
C GLU A 83 3.26 -25.18 3.16
N GLU A 84 3.98 -25.30 4.28
CA GLU A 84 3.78 -26.25 5.38
C GLU A 84 3.96 -25.51 6.72
N ASP A 85 3.36 -26.00 7.81
CA ASP A 85 3.58 -25.44 9.14
C ASP A 85 5.11 -25.40 9.43
N ASP A 86 5.61 -24.27 9.90
CA ASP A 86 7.03 -24.00 10.21
C ASP A 86 8.02 -23.83 9.03
N TYR A 87 7.56 -23.76 7.78
CA TYR A 87 8.47 -23.52 6.63
C TYR A 87 8.53 -22.03 6.24
N ASP A 88 9.73 -21.43 6.27
CA ASP A 88 9.97 -20.10 5.68
C ASP A 88 10.53 -20.27 4.25
N CYS A 89 9.87 -19.70 3.23
CA CYS A 89 10.46 -19.69 1.88
C CYS A 89 11.75 -18.87 1.78
N GLY A 90 12.06 -18.03 2.78
CA GLY A 90 13.26 -17.19 2.80
C GLY A 90 13.35 -16.19 1.65
N GLY A 91 12.23 -15.89 0.98
CA GLY A 91 12.25 -15.10 -0.26
C GLY A 91 12.59 -15.90 -1.52
N HIS A 92 12.46 -17.23 -1.50
CA HIS A 92 12.74 -18.15 -2.61
C HIS A 92 11.50 -18.96 -3.05
N CYS A 93 10.30 -18.43 -2.81
CA CYS A 93 9.10 -19.00 -3.43
C CYS A 93 8.94 -18.44 -4.85
N ARG A 94 8.17 -19.12 -5.69
CA ARG A 94 7.96 -18.69 -7.09
C ARG A 94 7.45 -17.25 -7.24
N VAL A 95 6.69 -16.73 -6.28
CA VAL A 95 6.24 -15.32 -6.28
C VAL A 95 7.41 -14.38 -5.99
N ALA A 96 8.28 -14.75 -5.06
CA ALA A 96 9.46 -13.96 -4.72
C ALA A 96 10.51 -13.98 -5.84
N ASP A 97 10.71 -15.14 -6.48
CA ASP A 97 11.63 -15.26 -7.61
C ASP A 97 11.15 -14.41 -8.80
N GLU A 98 9.86 -14.48 -9.14
CA GLU A 98 9.31 -13.66 -10.22
C GLU A 98 9.32 -12.16 -9.90
N ALA A 99 9.00 -11.79 -8.66
CA ALA A 99 9.10 -10.39 -8.21
C ALA A 99 10.54 -9.87 -8.31
N ARG A 100 11.53 -10.69 -7.94
CA ARG A 100 12.95 -10.33 -8.06
C ARG A 100 13.36 -10.12 -9.52
N LEU A 101 12.97 -11.03 -10.42
CA LEU A 101 13.23 -10.88 -11.86
C LEU A 101 12.59 -9.60 -12.41
N ALA A 102 11.33 -9.31 -12.05
CA ALA A 102 10.67 -8.09 -12.48
C ALA A 102 11.38 -6.83 -11.98
N ILE A 103 11.86 -6.82 -10.74
CA ILE A 103 12.63 -5.70 -10.18
C ILE A 103 13.99 -5.55 -10.88
N GLU A 104 14.67 -6.66 -11.17
CA GLU A 104 15.93 -6.67 -11.94
C GLU A 104 15.73 -6.12 -13.36
N ASP A 105 14.54 -6.30 -13.94
CA ASP A 105 14.13 -5.73 -15.24
C ASP A 105 13.72 -4.23 -15.15
N GLY A 106 13.74 -3.63 -13.96
CA GLY A 106 13.49 -2.21 -13.73
C GLY A 106 12.13 -1.87 -13.12
N LEU A 107 11.29 -2.86 -12.80
CA LEU A 107 9.97 -2.63 -12.19
C LEU A 107 10.11 -2.20 -10.72
N ILE A 108 9.46 -1.10 -10.34
CA ILE A 108 9.35 -0.69 -8.93
C ILE A 108 8.13 -1.36 -8.31
N LEU A 109 8.36 -2.30 -7.40
CA LEU A 109 7.31 -3.12 -6.81
C LEU A 109 6.92 -2.60 -5.41
N VAL A 110 5.66 -2.23 -5.22
CA VAL A 110 5.10 -1.82 -3.92
C VAL A 110 4.07 -2.86 -3.48
N SER A 111 4.20 -3.42 -2.28
CA SER A 111 3.34 -4.52 -1.85
C SER A 111 2.86 -4.41 -0.40
N ALA A 112 1.60 -4.76 -0.18
CA ALA A 112 1.02 -4.83 1.14
C ALA A 112 1.65 -5.96 1.99
N ALA A 113 2.12 -5.65 3.19
CA ALA A 113 2.76 -6.62 4.08
C ALA A 113 1.83 -7.76 4.52
N GLY A 114 0.53 -7.47 4.64
CA GLY A 114 -0.51 -8.42 5.03
C GLY A 114 -1.19 -8.08 6.36
N ASN A 115 -2.33 -8.72 6.60
CA ASN A 115 -3.22 -8.43 7.72
C ASN A 115 -3.83 -9.69 8.37
N ARG A 116 -3.13 -10.83 8.31
CA ARG A 116 -3.57 -12.11 8.89
C ARG A 116 -2.45 -12.71 9.74
N ARG A 117 -2.78 -13.59 10.70
CA ARG A 117 -1.80 -14.34 11.51
C ARG A 117 -0.86 -13.45 12.31
N GLN A 118 -1.42 -12.65 13.21
CA GLN A 118 -0.69 -11.65 14.00
C GLN A 118 0.25 -12.26 15.04
N ASP A 119 0.07 -13.54 15.32
CA ASP A 119 0.85 -14.38 16.22
C ASP A 119 1.98 -15.15 15.51
N ASP A 120 1.96 -15.17 14.17
CA ASP A 120 2.92 -15.91 13.35
C ASP A 120 4.14 -15.03 13.03
N PRO A 121 5.36 -15.39 13.48
CA PRO A 121 6.57 -14.60 13.22
C PRO A 121 6.95 -14.52 11.73
N LEU A 122 6.33 -15.37 10.90
CA LEU A 122 6.50 -15.52 9.46
C LEU A 122 5.25 -15.02 8.71
N ALA A 123 4.60 -13.98 9.21
CA ALA A 123 3.32 -13.54 8.67
C ALA A 123 3.41 -12.54 7.50
N VAL A 124 4.58 -11.91 7.26
CA VAL A 124 4.75 -10.98 6.12
C VAL A 124 4.70 -11.74 4.80
N ASN A 125 3.78 -11.38 3.92
CA ASN A 125 3.55 -12.12 2.68
C ASN A 125 4.58 -11.78 1.60
N CYS A 126 4.77 -12.72 0.66
CA CYS A 126 5.41 -12.38 -0.62
C CYS A 126 4.37 -11.68 -1.54
N PRO A 127 4.77 -10.64 -2.31
CA PRO A 127 6.16 -10.20 -2.55
C PRO A 127 6.72 -9.10 -1.63
N ALA A 128 6.00 -8.65 -0.60
CA ALA A 128 6.40 -7.52 0.27
C ALA A 128 7.71 -7.69 1.08
N ARG A 129 8.37 -8.85 1.01
CA ARG A 129 9.64 -9.14 1.69
C ARG A 129 10.80 -9.38 0.73
N VAL A 130 10.59 -9.20 -0.56
CA VAL A 130 11.61 -9.38 -1.59
C VAL A 130 12.54 -8.15 -1.55
N ASP A 131 13.85 -8.37 -1.63
CA ASP A 131 14.82 -7.27 -1.68
C ASP A 131 14.46 -6.29 -2.81
N ASN A 132 14.59 -4.99 -2.55
CA ASN A 132 14.22 -3.91 -3.46
C ASN A 132 12.71 -3.81 -3.78
N ALA A 133 11.85 -4.65 -3.20
CA ALA A 133 10.42 -4.37 -3.13
C ALA A 133 10.12 -3.47 -1.93
N ILE A 134 9.12 -2.60 -2.07
CA ILE A 134 8.67 -1.70 -1.01
C ILE A 134 7.49 -2.35 -0.30
N GLY A 135 7.75 -2.97 0.85
CA GLY A 135 6.79 -3.56 1.75
C GLY A 135 6.07 -2.50 2.59
N VAL A 136 4.74 -2.49 2.55
CA VAL A 136 3.91 -1.48 3.21
C VAL A 136 3.03 -2.12 4.28
N GLY A 137 3.29 -1.74 5.53
CA GLY A 137 2.43 -2.03 6.68
C GLY A 137 1.41 -0.92 6.93
N GLY A 138 0.63 -1.08 8.01
CA GLY A 138 -0.46 -0.18 8.36
C GLY A 138 -0.23 0.64 9.62
N PHE A 139 -0.69 1.88 9.65
CA PHE A 139 -0.88 2.64 10.90
C PHE A 139 -2.26 3.28 10.96
N VAL A 140 -2.68 3.67 12.16
CA VAL A 140 -3.91 4.42 12.42
C VAL A 140 -3.58 5.76 13.04
N SER A 141 -4.28 6.80 12.59
CA SER A 141 -4.12 8.18 13.07
C SER A 141 -5.32 8.56 13.94
N HIS A 142 -5.20 8.36 15.25
CA HIS A 142 -6.25 8.71 16.20
C HIS A 142 -6.30 10.22 16.42
N CYS A 143 -7.51 10.73 16.67
CA CYS A 143 -7.68 12.04 17.25
C CYS A 143 -7.87 11.88 18.77
N ARG A 144 -7.03 12.53 19.57
CA ARG A 144 -7.12 12.49 21.05
C ARG A 144 -8.11 13.50 21.65
N SER A 145 -8.75 14.32 20.81
CA SER A 145 -9.84 15.20 21.25
C SER A 145 -11.13 14.40 21.42
N ASP A 146 -12.06 14.95 22.21
CA ASP A 146 -13.40 14.38 22.32
C ASP A 146 -14.07 14.31 20.94
N LEU A 147 -14.97 13.33 20.77
CA LEU A 147 -15.76 13.19 19.55
C LEU A 147 -16.63 14.44 19.36
N ILE A 148 -16.56 15.05 18.18
CA ILE A 148 -17.42 16.17 17.80
C ILE A 148 -18.34 15.73 16.66
N GLU A 149 -19.62 15.51 16.97
CA GLU A 149 -20.63 15.06 16.00
C GLU A 149 -21.14 16.22 15.14
N SER A 150 -20.25 16.79 14.33
CA SER A 150 -20.52 17.88 13.41
C SER A 150 -19.58 17.82 12.20
N ASP A 151 -20.07 18.27 11.04
CA ASP A 151 -19.29 18.42 9.81
C ASP A 151 -18.06 19.31 9.98
N ALA A 152 -18.05 20.20 10.97
CA ALA A 152 -16.93 21.09 11.26
C ALA A 152 -15.80 20.44 12.06
N SER A 153 -15.93 19.17 12.48
CA SER A 153 -14.97 18.53 13.39
C SER A 153 -13.59 18.30 12.79
N GLY A 154 -13.48 18.08 11.47
CA GLY A 154 -12.27 17.59 10.80
C GLY A 154 -11.86 16.15 11.19
N GLN A 155 -12.56 15.56 12.16
CA GLN A 155 -12.44 14.16 12.55
C GLN A 155 -13.23 13.29 11.56
N TYR A 156 -12.87 12.02 11.45
CA TYR A 156 -13.78 11.02 10.90
C TYR A 156 -13.97 9.88 11.89
N TRP A 157 -15.18 9.33 11.88
CA TRP A 157 -15.60 8.20 12.69
C TRP A 157 -16.75 7.49 11.98
N VAL A 158 -16.95 6.21 12.31
CA VAL A 158 -18.09 5.44 11.83
C VAL A 158 -18.78 4.77 13.00
N ARG A 159 -20.11 4.76 12.95
CA ARG A 159 -20.97 4.03 13.89
C ARG A 159 -21.37 2.70 13.24
N ASN A 160 -20.57 1.65 13.46
CA ASN A 160 -20.91 0.29 13.05
C ASN A 160 -20.43 -0.71 14.10
N GLU A 161 -21.35 -1.50 14.66
CA GLU A 161 -21.10 -2.42 15.80
C GLU A 161 -20.42 -1.74 17.02
N GLY A 162 -20.50 -0.41 17.10
CA GLY A 162 -19.75 0.42 18.04
C GLY A 162 -19.31 1.74 17.40
N LEU A 163 -18.64 2.59 18.17
CA LEU A 163 -17.97 3.78 17.66
C LEU A 163 -16.53 3.40 17.26
N GLN A 164 -16.19 3.57 15.98
CA GLN A 164 -14.82 3.48 15.49
C GLN A 164 -14.29 4.90 15.26
N GLY A 165 -13.29 5.32 16.05
CA GLY A 165 -12.74 6.67 16.03
C GLY A 165 -12.88 7.39 17.39
N PRO A 166 -12.69 8.72 17.44
CA PRO A 166 -12.40 9.59 16.30
C PRO A 166 -10.97 9.41 15.76
N PHE A 167 -10.85 9.57 14.45
CA PHE A 167 -9.58 9.57 13.72
C PHE A 167 -9.31 10.95 13.15
N CYS A 168 -8.05 11.30 12.96
CA CYS A 168 -7.66 12.58 12.35
C CYS A 168 -7.92 12.52 10.83
N GLY A 169 -8.82 13.37 10.31
CA GLY A 169 -9.08 13.50 8.87
C GLY A 169 -8.09 14.39 8.13
N GLN A 170 -6.94 14.71 8.75
CA GLN A 170 -5.93 15.66 8.27
C GLN A 170 -6.44 17.10 8.04
N GLN A 171 -7.70 17.39 8.39
CA GLN A 171 -8.31 18.72 8.31
C GLN A 171 -8.51 19.37 9.70
N GLY A 172 -7.99 18.74 10.75
CA GLY A 172 -8.20 19.17 12.14
C GLY A 172 -8.76 18.06 13.00
N CYS A 173 -8.65 18.24 14.31
CA CYS A 173 -9.22 17.36 15.33
C CYS A 173 -10.45 17.99 16.00
N SER A 174 -10.65 19.29 15.85
CA SER A 174 -11.87 20.06 16.15
C SER A 174 -11.79 21.40 15.41
N PRO A 175 -12.86 22.22 15.38
CA PRO A 175 -12.81 23.56 14.79
C PRO A 175 -11.69 24.46 15.36
N ASP A 176 -11.29 24.22 16.60
CA ASP A 176 -10.30 24.96 17.37
C ASP A 176 -9.00 24.20 17.63
N ARG A 177 -8.87 22.93 17.21
CA ARG A 177 -7.71 22.09 17.49
C ARG A 177 -7.15 21.44 16.24
N SER A 178 -5.88 21.68 16.00
CA SER A 178 -5.17 21.09 14.86
C SER A 178 -5.00 19.59 15.05
N CYS A 179 -4.95 18.85 13.93
CA CYS A 179 -4.45 17.49 13.98
C CYS A 179 -3.00 17.45 14.46
N ALA A 180 -2.15 18.43 14.13
CA ALA A 180 -0.74 18.40 14.51
C ALA A 180 -0.52 18.28 16.03
N GLU A 181 -1.40 18.85 16.85
CA GLU A 181 -1.29 18.83 18.32
C GLU A 181 -2.04 17.66 18.98
N HIS A 182 -3.07 17.12 18.33
CA HIS A 182 -3.98 16.12 18.91
C HIS A 182 -3.99 14.78 18.16
N ARG A 183 -3.22 14.67 17.08
CA ARG A 183 -2.99 13.43 16.37
C ARG A 183 -2.12 12.51 17.23
N TYR A 184 -2.52 11.25 17.26
CA TYR A 184 -1.75 10.20 17.87
C TYR A 184 -1.73 9.00 16.92
N GLU A 185 -0.55 8.71 16.40
CA GLU A 185 -0.35 7.67 15.40
C GLU A 185 0.36 6.47 16.01
N LYS A 186 -0.16 5.29 15.72
CA LYS A 186 0.41 4.02 16.18
C LYS A 186 0.24 2.95 15.11
N PRO A 187 1.04 1.87 15.14
CA PRO A 187 0.91 0.76 14.22
C PRO A 187 -0.50 0.18 14.32
N TRP A 188 -1.07 -0.16 13.18
CA TRP A 188 -2.39 -0.75 13.13
C TRP A 188 -2.34 -2.14 13.77
N SER A 189 -3.24 -2.39 14.73
CA SER A 189 -3.30 -3.69 15.41
C SER A 189 -3.66 -4.84 14.47
N GLY A 190 -4.11 -4.55 13.24
CA GLY A 190 -4.39 -5.53 12.18
C GLY A 190 -3.17 -6.02 11.40
N ASN A 191 -2.00 -5.39 11.59
CA ASN A 191 -0.77 -5.81 10.93
C ASN A 191 -0.39 -7.27 11.26
N VAL A 192 0.27 -7.92 10.31
CA VAL A 192 1.05 -9.16 10.54
C VAL A 192 2.16 -8.93 11.58
N ALA A 193 2.68 -9.99 12.19
CA ALA A 193 3.82 -9.86 13.09
C ALA A 193 5.09 -9.48 12.30
N PHE A 194 5.73 -8.36 12.66
CA PHE A 194 6.98 -7.89 12.04
C PHE A 194 8.21 -8.40 12.78
N ARG A 195 8.41 -9.73 12.83
CA ARG A 195 9.54 -10.33 13.57
C ARG A 195 10.73 -10.66 12.69
N ASN A 196 10.49 -11.38 11.60
CA ASN A 196 11.57 -11.85 10.70
C ASN A 196 11.67 -11.04 9.40
N ALA A 197 10.60 -10.34 9.05
CA ALA A 197 10.56 -9.36 7.96
C ALA A 197 9.83 -8.13 8.49
N ILE A 198 10.41 -6.97 8.24
CA ILE A 198 9.88 -5.68 8.66
C ILE A 198 9.50 -4.96 7.38
N PRO A 199 8.26 -4.45 7.22
CA PRO A 199 7.94 -3.60 6.09
C PRO A 199 8.84 -2.36 6.12
N ASP A 200 9.19 -1.86 4.96
CA ASP A 200 10.01 -0.65 4.82
C ASP A 200 9.33 0.56 5.48
N VAL A 201 7.99 0.59 5.43
CA VAL A 201 7.22 1.73 5.92
C VAL A 201 5.79 1.37 6.32
N LEU A 202 5.17 2.23 7.15
CA LEU A 202 3.73 2.19 7.45
C LEU A 202 2.97 3.29 6.71
N ALA A 203 1.74 2.99 6.25
CA ALA A 203 0.81 3.97 5.69
C ALA A 203 -0.61 3.84 6.29
N PRO A 204 -1.49 4.86 6.15
CA PRO A 204 -2.85 4.81 6.69
C PRO A 204 -3.65 3.63 6.14
N VAL A 205 -4.42 2.94 6.99
CA VAL A 205 -5.15 1.71 6.60
C VAL A 205 -6.64 1.88 6.35
N HIS A 206 -7.22 3.00 6.76
CA HIS A 206 -8.67 3.19 6.67
C HIS A 206 -9.09 3.58 5.27
N HIS A 207 -10.00 2.79 4.70
CA HIS A 207 -10.69 3.08 3.45
C HIS A 207 -12.20 3.15 3.71
N PRO A 208 -12.84 4.30 3.45
CA PRO A 208 -14.29 4.39 3.55
C PRO A 208 -14.94 3.64 2.38
N VAL A 209 -15.87 2.75 2.67
CA VAL A 209 -16.70 2.08 1.66
C VAL A 209 -18.17 2.35 1.92
N ASP A 210 -18.95 2.55 0.86
CA ASP A 210 -20.41 2.63 0.96
C ASP A 210 -21.00 1.20 0.98
N SER A 211 -21.64 0.84 2.09
CA SER A 211 -22.39 -0.40 2.21
C SER A 211 -23.87 -0.10 2.40
N GLN A 212 -24.62 -0.11 1.29
CA GLN A 212 -26.08 0.06 1.29
C GLN A 212 -26.55 1.34 2.02
N GLY A 213 -25.81 2.45 1.87
CA GLY A 213 -26.14 3.74 2.50
C GLY A 213 -25.67 3.88 3.95
N THR A 214 -24.94 2.89 4.48
CA THR A 214 -24.21 3.02 5.74
C THR A 214 -22.71 3.06 5.44
N PRO A 215 -22.00 4.16 5.76
CA PRO A 215 -20.57 4.22 5.57
C PRO A 215 -19.90 3.19 6.49
N LEU A 216 -18.97 2.42 5.94
CA LEU A 216 -18.12 1.49 6.69
C LEU A 216 -16.66 1.89 6.53
N LEU A 217 -15.86 1.70 7.57
CA LEU A 217 -14.41 1.77 7.44
C LEU A 217 -13.88 0.35 7.26
N GLN A 218 -13.31 0.08 6.09
CA GLN A 218 -12.45 -1.08 5.91
C GLN A 218 -11.04 -0.73 6.34
N SER A 219 -10.33 -1.71 6.91
CA SER A 219 -8.95 -1.55 7.37
C SER A 219 -8.08 -2.66 6.80
N GLY A 220 -6.94 -2.30 6.21
CA GLY A 220 -6.03 -3.27 5.65
C GLY A 220 -4.78 -2.64 5.08
N THR A 221 -3.67 -3.37 5.13
CA THR A 221 -2.43 -3.01 4.42
C THR A 221 -2.64 -2.92 2.91
N SER A 222 -3.67 -3.60 2.39
CA SER A 222 -4.09 -3.48 0.99
C SER A 222 -4.54 -2.08 0.59
N PHE A 223 -4.96 -1.23 1.54
CA PHE A 223 -5.31 0.17 1.31
C PHE A 223 -4.13 1.12 1.62
N ALA A 224 -3.19 0.67 2.45
CA ALA A 224 -1.95 1.39 2.73
C ALA A 224 -0.97 1.38 1.54
N ALA A 225 -0.78 0.21 0.91
CA ALA A 225 0.11 0.04 -0.25
C ALA A 225 -0.19 0.98 -1.44
N PRO A 226 -1.45 1.13 -1.92
CA PRO A 226 -1.74 2.01 -3.04
C PRO A 226 -1.56 3.49 -2.73
N ILE A 227 -1.66 3.91 -1.45
CA ILE A 227 -1.31 5.30 -1.04
C ILE A 227 0.18 5.54 -1.30
N VAL A 228 1.04 4.65 -0.82
CA VAL A 228 2.50 4.76 -1.03
C VAL A 228 2.81 4.68 -2.52
N CYS A 229 2.28 3.68 -3.23
CA CYS A 229 2.54 3.50 -4.65
C CYS A 229 2.11 4.72 -5.48
N GLY A 230 0.90 5.26 -5.27
CA GLY A 230 0.43 6.41 -6.04
C GLY A 230 1.27 7.67 -5.79
N ILE A 231 1.69 7.92 -4.55
CA ILE A 231 2.58 9.05 -4.24
C ILE A 231 3.96 8.85 -4.88
N LEU A 232 4.52 7.64 -4.85
CA LEU A 232 5.79 7.35 -5.51
C LEU A 232 5.72 7.51 -7.03
N VAL A 233 4.60 7.14 -7.65
CA VAL A 233 4.36 7.39 -9.09
C VAL A 233 4.36 8.89 -9.39
N ALA A 234 3.69 9.71 -8.56
CA ALA A 234 3.71 11.17 -8.73
C ALA A 234 5.13 11.75 -8.57
N ILE A 235 5.86 11.32 -7.53
CA ILE A 235 7.27 11.67 -7.33
C ILE A 235 8.12 11.27 -8.54
N ALA A 236 7.94 10.06 -9.07
CA ALA A 236 8.69 9.60 -10.24
C ALA A 236 8.40 10.46 -11.48
N GLY A 237 7.15 10.85 -11.70
CA GLY A 237 6.79 11.77 -12.78
C GLY A 237 7.56 13.09 -12.70
N ASP A 238 7.56 13.72 -11.53
CA ASP A 238 8.29 14.98 -11.29
C ASP A 238 9.81 14.81 -11.42
N LEU A 239 10.38 13.69 -10.93
CA LEU A 239 11.81 13.40 -11.07
C LEU A 239 12.21 13.17 -12.53
N LEU A 240 11.39 12.50 -13.33
CA LEU A 240 11.64 12.27 -14.75
C LEU A 240 11.69 13.59 -15.54
N GLU A 241 10.86 14.57 -15.20
CA GLU A 241 10.93 15.92 -15.79
C GLU A 241 12.25 16.64 -15.47
N LEU A 242 12.85 16.32 -14.31
CA LEU A 242 14.17 16.78 -13.90
C LEU A 242 15.32 15.94 -14.49
N GLY A 243 15.02 14.91 -15.28
CA GLY A 243 16.01 14.00 -15.86
C GLY A 243 16.57 12.98 -14.85
N VAL A 244 15.90 12.79 -13.73
CA VAL A 244 16.24 11.84 -12.68
C VAL A 244 15.38 10.58 -12.84
N ASN A 245 16.01 9.41 -12.86
CA ASN A 245 15.31 8.13 -13.00
C ASN A 245 15.80 7.11 -11.96
N PRO A 246 15.26 7.14 -10.73
CA PRO A 246 15.72 6.27 -9.67
C PRO A 246 15.33 4.81 -9.89
N THR A 247 16.20 3.90 -9.49
CA THR A 247 15.98 2.46 -9.47
C THR A 247 15.05 2.05 -8.31
N SER A 248 14.52 0.81 -8.36
CA SER A 248 13.73 0.25 -7.25
C SER A 248 14.49 0.25 -5.91
N ALA A 249 15.81 0.02 -5.94
CA ALA A 249 16.65 0.05 -4.75
C ALA A 249 16.78 1.47 -4.15
N GLU A 250 16.90 2.50 -5.01
CA GLU A 250 16.94 3.90 -4.58
C GLU A 250 15.60 4.33 -4.00
N PHE A 251 14.48 3.96 -4.63
CA PHE A 251 13.14 4.19 -4.07
C PHE A 251 12.96 3.50 -2.72
N GLN A 252 13.30 2.22 -2.59
CA GLN A 252 13.21 1.51 -1.30
C GLN A 252 14.06 2.19 -0.22
N THR A 253 15.30 2.56 -0.57
CA THR A 253 16.22 3.23 0.35
C THR A 253 15.66 4.58 0.80
N ALA A 254 15.19 5.42 -0.13
CA ALA A 254 14.63 6.72 0.18
C ALA A 254 13.35 6.63 1.01
N VAL A 255 12.46 5.67 0.71
CA VAL A 255 11.25 5.40 1.49
C VAL A 255 11.59 5.01 2.93
N THR A 256 12.56 4.12 3.11
CA THR A 256 12.95 3.60 4.42
C THR A 256 13.66 4.68 5.25
N GLN A 257 14.62 5.38 4.65
CA GLN A 257 15.42 6.40 5.35
C GLN A 257 14.63 7.69 5.59
N GLY A 258 13.71 8.04 4.70
CA GLY A 258 12.83 9.20 4.83
C GLY A 258 11.62 8.96 5.74
N ALA A 259 11.44 7.75 6.27
CA ALA A 259 10.30 7.43 7.11
C ALA A 259 10.29 8.25 8.40
N ALA A 260 9.13 8.83 8.75
CA ALA A 260 8.96 9.61 9.96
C ALA A 260 8.54 8.71 11.14
N ALA A 261 8.97 9.05 12.35
CA ALA A 261 8.53 8.32 13.54
C ALA A 261 7.00 8.43 13.77
N LEU A 262 6.43 7.36 14.34
CA LEU A 262 5.11 7.35 14.93
C LEU A 262 5.20 7.74 16.42
N ASP A 263 4.06 8.05 17.05
CA ASP A 263 4.02 8.28 18.50
C ASP A 263 4.20 6.98 19.30
N GLU A 264 3.88 5.83 18.70
CA GLU A 264 4.09 4.48 19.24
C GLU A 264 4.67 3.58 18.15
N GLY A 265 5.47 2.58 18.52
CA GLY A 265 6.05 1.60 17.59
C GLY A 265 7.43 1.99 17.06
N GLU A 266 8.11 1.03 16.43
CA GLU A 266 9.50 1.18 15.96
C GLU A 266 9.60 1.48 14.45
N ILE A 267 8.59 1.09 13.67
CA ILE A 267 8.59 1.26 12.22
C ILE A 267 8.02 2.64 11.88
N GLY A 268 8.75 3.38 11.04
CA GLY A 268 8.33 4.70 10.59
C GLY A 268 7.15 4.68 9.62
N LYS A 269 6.44 5.81 9.55
CA LYS A 269 5.41 6.07 8.54
C LYS A 269 5.98 6.76 7.31
N PHE A 270 5.29 6.59 6.20
CA PHE A 270 5.70 7.15 4.91
C PHE A 270 5.63 8.68 4.95
N GLN A 271 6.69 9.31 4.45
CA GLN A 271 6.85 10.76 4.40
C GLN A 271 7.33 11.12 2.99
N ALA A 272 6.43 11.71 2.20
CA ALA A 272 6.66 11.97 0.78
C ALA A 272 7.76 13.00 0.50
N GLY A 273 7.85 14.06 1.31
CA GLY A 273 8.83 15.13 1.17
C GLY A 273 10.27 14.68 1.42
N GLU A 274 10.53 13.96 2.52
CA GLU A 274 11.86 13.39 2.80
C GLU A 274 12.23 12.33 1.77
N THR A 275 11.26 11.53 1.31
CA THR A 275 11.51 10.57 0.22
C THR A 275 11.94 11.30 -1.06
N TRP A 276 11.25 12.39 -1.42
CA TRP A 276 11.58 13.24 -2.57
C TRP A 276 12.97 13.87 -2.44
N ASP A 277 13.30 14.44 -1.29
CA ASP A 277 14.58 15.08 -1.04
C ASP A 277 15.74 14.08 -1.16
N LEU A 278 15.61 12.89 -0.56
CA LEU A 278 16.61 11.83 -0.65
C LEU A 278 16.83 11.34 -2.09
N LEU A 279 15.78 11.20 -2.90
CA LEU A 279 15.90 10.76 -4.30
C LEU A 279 16.65 11.77 -5.17
N GLN A 280 16.44 13.07 -4.95
CA GLN A 280 17.19 14.12 -5.63
C GLN A 280 18.68 14.13 -5.22
N GLU A 281 18.96 13.91 -3.93
CA GLU A 281 20.32 13.85 -3.40
C GLU A 281 21.11 12.66 -3.97
N MET A 282 20.50 11.48 -4.00
CA MET A 282 21.11 10.26 -4.56
C MET A 282 21.54 10.46 -6.02
N SER A 283 20.68 11.13 -6.79
CA SER A 283 20.91 11.39 -8.22
C SER A 283 22.02 12.40 -8.50
N SER A 284 22.32 13.28 -7.54
CA SER A 284 23.44 14.23 -7.62
C SER A 284 24.80 13.60 -7.31
N SER A 285 24.81 12.44 -6.66
CA SER A 285 26.04 11.75 -6.23
C SER A 285 26.64 10.81 -7.28
N THR A 286 25.88 10.48 -8.32
CA THR A 286 26.27 9.55 -9.40
C THR A 286 26.73 10.24 -10.68
N SER A 287 26.65 11.58 -10.74
CA SER A 287 27.13 12.45 -11.83
C SER A 287 28.51 13.05 -11.56
#